data_AF-A0A942S3F8-F1
#
_entry.id   AF-A0A942S3F8-F1
#
_cell.length_a   1.000
_cell.length_b   1.000
_cell.length_c   1.000
_cell.angle_alpha   90.00
_cell.angle_beta   90.00
_cell.angle_gamma   90.00
#
_symmetry.space_group_name_H-M   'P 1'
#
loop_
_entity.id
_entity.type
_entity.pdbx_description
1 polymer ?
#
loop_
_entity_poly.entity_id
_entity_poly.type
_entity_poly.pdbx_seq_one_letter_code
_entity_poly.pdbx_strand_id
1 'polypeptide(L)'
;MVAINTFVRRYIRSFEMIGVLMRIFSFSLVSWLGPESPFLFIWSVNTADAIVLSWCSILKQDHAYTLLNVFWVMVGIVGVLRAEHLIH
;
A
#
# COMPACT_ATOMS: atom_id res chain seq x y z
N MET A 1 1.55 13.72 16.60
CA MET A 1 1.14 12.31 16.36
C MET A 1 -0.25 11.98 16.90
N VAL A 2 -0.65 12.43 18.11
CA VAL A 2 -1.97 12.10 18.69
C VAL A 2 -3.14 12.56 17.80
N ALA A 3 -3.13 13.79 17.28
CA ALA A 3 -4.21 14.31 16.45
C ALA A 3 -4.43 13.52 15.14
N ILE A 4 -3.35 13.12 14.46
CA ILE A 4 -3.40 12.30 13.23
C ILE A 4 -3.97 10.92 13.54
N ASN A 5 -3.52 10.29 14.64
CA ASN A 5 -4.04 8.99 15.06
C ASN A 5 -5.53 9.06 15.40
N THR A 6 -5.97 10.12 16.09
CA THR A 6 -7.39 10.32 16.39
C THR A 6 -8.22 10.52 15.12
N PHE A 7 -7.70 11.25 14.15
CA PHE A 7 -8.36 11.44 12.85
C PHE A 7 -8.48 10.13 12.07
N VAL A 8 -7.39 9.36 11.94
CA VAL A 8 -7.40 8.07 11.25
C VAL A 8 -8.29 7.06 11.98
N ARG A 9 -8.27 7.02 13.32
CA ARG A 9 -9.19 6.18 14.09
C ARG A 9 -10.66 6.52 13.84
N ARG A 10 -10.99 7.82 13.73
CA ARG A 10 -12.37 8.28 13.46
C ARG A 10 -12.89 7.83 12.11
N TYR A 11 -12.03 7.79 11.08
CA TYR A 11 -12.39 7.44 9.71
C TYR A 11 -11.77 6.12 9.23
N ILE A 12 -11.47 5.22 10.15
CA ILE A 12 -10.61 4.06 9.87
C ILE A 12 -11.16 3.19 8.74
N ARG A 13 -12.47 2.94 8.72
CA ARG A 13 -13.13 2.17 7.66
C ARG A 13 -12.99 2.82 6.28
N SER A 14 -13.04 4.15 6.20
CA SER A 14 -12.87 4.88 4.95
C SER A 14 -11.44 4.76 4.44
N PHE A 15 -10.44 4.92 5.33
CA PHE A 15 -9.04 4.72 4.97
C PHE A 15 -8.75 3.29 4.50
N GLU A 16 -9.35 2.30 5.17
CA GLU A 16 -9.22 0.90 4.76
C GLU A 16 -9.83 0.64 3.38
N MET A 17 -11.04 1.14 3.12
CA MET A 17 -11.66 1.00 1.81
C MET A 17 -10.85 1.67 0.71
N ILE A 18 -10.32 2.87 0.97
CA ILE A 18 -9.44 3.57 0.02
C ILE A 18 -8.19 2.73 -0.26
N GLY A 19 -7.54 2.20 0.79
CA GLY A 19 -6.38 1.31 0.65
C GLY A 19 -6.68 0.05 -0.16
N VAL A 20 -7.79 -0.63 0.14
CA VAL A 20 -8.21 -1.82 -0.59
C VAL A 20 -8.52 -1.52 -2.07
N LEU A 21 -9.19 -0.40 -2.36
CA LEU A 21 -9.51 0.00 -3.73
C LEU A 21 -8.25 0.33 -4.53
N MET A 22 -7.28 1.04 -3.93
CA MET A 22 -5.98 1.29 -4.55
C MET A 22 -5.27 -0.03 -4.89
N ARG A 23 -5.31 -0.99 -3.97
CA ARG A 23 -4.68 -2.30 -4.18
C ARG A 23 -5.34 -3.09 -5.31
N ILE A 24 -6.67 -3.13 -5.34
CA ILE A 24 -7.43 -3.80 -6.42
C ILE A 24 -7.11 -3.14 -7.76
N PHE A 25 -7.11 -1.81 -7.81
CA PHE A 25 -6.77 -1.07 -9.03
C PHE A 25 -5.36 -1.38 -9.51
N SER A 26 -4.36 -1.31 -8.62
CA SER A 26 -2.95 -1.60 -8.93
C SER A 26 -2.77 -3.01 -9.50
N PHE A 27 -3.29 -4.04 -8.82
CA PHE A 27 -3.16 -5.41 -9.32
C PHE A 27 -3.97 -5.69 -10.59
N SER A 28 -5.13 -5.05 -10.75
CA SER A 28 -5.91 -5.17 -11.98
C SER A 28 -5.15 -4.57 -13.17
N LEU A 29 -4.51 -3.41 -12.97
CA LEU A 29 -3.72 -2.74 -14.01
C LEU A 29 -2.51 -3.58 -14.42
N VAL A 30 -1.77 -4.15 -13.46
CA VAL A 30 -0.66 -5.08 -13.74
C VAL A 30 -1.17 -6.32 -14.48
N SER A 31 -2.31 -6.89 -14.04
CA SER A 31 -2.86 -8.09 -14.66
C SER A 31 -3.32 -7.87 -16.11
N TRP A 32 -3.73 -6.66 -16.48
CA TRP A 32 -4.19 -6.35 -17.84
C TRP A 32 -3.06 -5.91 -18.77
N LEU A 33 -2.19 -5.02 -18.31
CA LEU A 33 -1.12 -4.45 -19.15
C LEU A 33 0.16 -5.30 -19.12
N GLY A 34 0.33 -6.15 -18.11
CA GLY A 34 1.50 -7.00 -17.96
C GLY A 34 2.81 -6.20 -18.01
N PRO A 35 3.73 -6.49 -18.96
CA PRO A 35 4.99 -5.77 -19.11
C PRO A 35 4.82 -4.29 -19.48
N GLU A 36 3.73 -3.92 -20.15
CA GLU A 36 3.45 -2.54 -20.61
C GLU A 36 2.84 -1.67 -19.51
N SER A 37 2.64 -2.24 -18.31
CA SER A 37 2.09 -1.50 -17.19
C SER A 37 3.04 -0.39 -16.75
N PRO A 38 2.54 0.79 -16.32
CA PRO A 38 3.39 1.85 -15.78
C PRO A 38 3.93 1.42 -14.42
N PHE A 39 5.00 0.62 -14.44
CA PHE A 39 5.50 -0.16 -13.31
C PHE A 39 5.78 0.72 -12.09
N LEU A 40 6.49 1.84 -12.29
CA LEU A 40 6.80 2.79 -11.21
C LEU A 40 5.53 3.40 -10.58
N PHE A 41 4.55 3.78 -11.40
CA PHE A 41 3.29 4.35 -10.92
C PHE A 41 2.53 3.34 -10.06
N ILE A 42 2.42 2.10 -10.53
CA ILE A 42 1.69 1.05 -9.82
C ILE A 42 2.36 0.73 -8.49
N TRP A 43 3.68 0.57 -8.47
CA TRP A 43 4.40 0.29 -7.23
C TRP A 43 4.38 1.46 -6.25
N SER A 44 4.36 2.70 -6.75
CA SER A 44 4.19 3.89 -5.88
C SER A 44 2.81 3.93 -5.24
N VAL A 45 1.75 3.72 -6.02
CA VAL A 45 0.37 3.67 -5.50
C VAL A 45 0.19 2.49 -4.55
N ASN A 46 0.79 1.34 -4.88
CA ASN A 46 0.71 0.15 -4.03
C ASN A 46 1.46 0.32 -2.70
N THR A 47 2.62 0.98 -2.73
CA THR A 47 3.35 1.33 -1.51
C THR A 47 2.54 2.29 -0.64
N ALA A 48 1.90 3.29 -1.26
CA ALA A 48 1.03 4.22 -0.53
C ALA A 48 -0.16 3.51 0.13
N ASP A 49 -0.81 2.57 -0.56
CA ASP A 49 -1.89 1.78 0.04
C ASP A 49 -1.41 0.92 1.21
N ALA A 50 -0.26 0.28 1.06
CA ALA A 50 0.33 -0.56 2.09
C ALA A 50 0.68 0.26 3.34
N ILE A 51 1.14 1.51 3.20
CA ILE A 51 1.38 2.42 4.33
C ILE A 51 0.08 2.75 5.05
N VAL A 52 -0.97 3.12 4.32
CA VAL A 52 -2.28 3.45 4.90
C VAL A 52 -2.87 2.25 5.64
N LEU A 53 -2.86 1.07 5.02
CA LEU A 53 -3.39 -0.16 5.61
C LEU A 53 -2.54 -0.66 6.80
N SER A 54 -1.22 -0.45 6.75
CA SER A 54 -0.33 -0.70 7.91
C SER A 54 -0.73 0.20 9.07
N TRP A 55 -0.95 1.49 8.83
CA TRP A 55 -1.38 2.43 9.87
C TRP A 55 -2.73 2.02 10.48
N CYS A 56 -3.71 1.66 9.65
CA CYS A 56 -5.02 1.19 10.10
C CYS A 56 -4.93 -0.11 10.93
N SER A 57 -4.16 -1.10 10.47
CA SER A 57 -4.01 -2.39 11.16
C SER A 57 -3.25 -2.28 12.48
N ILE A 58 -2.21 -1.44 12.55
CA ILE A 58 -1.51 -1.13 13.80
C ILE A 58 -2.46 -0.47 14.80
N LEU A 59 -3.26 0.51 14.37
CA LEU A 59 -4.21 1.18 15.26
C LEU A 59 -5.31 0.24 15.76
N LYS A 60 -5.69 -0.78 14.97
CA LYS A 60 -6.65 -1.84 15.35
C LYS A 60 -6.02 -3.01 16.12
N GLN A 61 -4.70 -3.04 16.30
CA GLN A 61 -3.97 -4.15 16.91
C GLN A 61 -4.21 -5.49 16.16
N ASP A 62 -4.36 -5.41 14.83
CA ASP A 62 -4.49 -6.59 13.98
C ASP A 62 -3.10 -7.04 13.53
N HIS A 63 -2.52 -8.01 14.23
CA HIS A 63 -1.15 -8.46 13.99
C HIS A 63 -0.97 -9.09 12.60
N ALA A 64 -1.95 -9.86 12.12
CA ALA A 64 -1.85 -10.54 10.83
C ALA A 64 -1.82 -9.52 9.68
N TYR A 65 -2.74 -8.55 9.71
CA TYR A 65 -2.76 -7.49 8.71
C TYR A 65 -1.62 -6.49 8.86
N THR A 66 -1.13 -6.25 10.09
CA THR A 66 0.08 -5.44 10.30
C THR A 66 1.27 -6.09 9.60
N LEU A 67 1.51 -7.38 9.84
CA LEU A 67 2.60 -8.12 9.20
C LEU A 67 2.48 -8.09 7.67
N LEU A 68 1.28 -8.39 7.15
CA LEU A 68 1.01 -8.40 5.71
C LEU A 68 1.27 -7.04 5.06
N ASN A 69 0.70 -5.97 5.60
CA ASN A 69 0.79 -4.66 4.98
C ASN A 69 2.20 -4.09 5.10
N VAL A 70 2.90 -4.30 6.22
CA VAL A 70 4.31 -3.90 6.37
C VAL A 70 5.21 -4.67 5.40
N PHE A 71 4.94 -5.97 5.19
CA PHE A 71 5.62 -6.74 4.15
C PHE A 71 5.41 -6.10 2.76
N TRP A 72 4.19 -5.73 2.43
CA TRP A 72 3.89 -5.05 1.16
C TRP A 72 4.55 -3.68 1.02
N VAL A 73 4.77 -2.94 2.12
CA VAL A 73 5.59 -1.71 2.08
C VAL A 73 7.02 -2.03 1.64
N MET A 74 7.64 -3.09 2.21
CA MET A 74 8.99 -3.49 1.84
C MET A 74 9.08 -3.93 0.37
N VAL A 75 8.14 -4.77 -0.08
CA VAL A 75 8.06 -5.20 -1.48
C VAL A 75 7.82 -4.00 -2.40
N GLY A 76 6.99 -3.05 -1.97
CA GLY A 76 6.71 -1.81 -2.68
C GLY A 76 7.96 -0.98 -2.94
N ILE A 77 8.79 -0.79 -1.91
CA ILE A 77 10.08 -0.11 -2.01
C ILE A 77 10.99 -0.83 -3.02
N VAL A 78 11.10 -2.16 -2.93
CA VAL A 78 11.88 -2.97 -3.89
C VAL A 78 11.34 -2.81 -5.31
N GLY A 79 10.01 -2.79 -5.48
CA GLY A 79 9.35 -2.58 -6.77
C GLY A 79 9.69 -1.23 -7.39
N VAL A 80 9.66 -0.15 -6.60
CA VAL A 80 10.05 1.20 -7.04
C VAL A 80 11.53 1.26 -7.40
N LEU A 81 12.42 0.75 -6.54
CA LEU A 81 13.86 0.74 -6.80
C LEU A 81 14.21 -0.04 -8.07
N ARG A 82 13.52 -1.15 -8.33
CA ARG A 82 13.67 -1.93 -9.56
C ARG A 82 13.16 -1.18 -10.79
N ALA A 83 12.06 -0.42 -10.65
CA ALA A 83 11.50 0.41 -11.71
C ALA A 83 12.47 1.52 -12.15
N GLU A 84 13.22 2.08 -11.20
CA GLU A 84 14.24 3.11 -11.45
C GLU A 84 15.58 2.55 -11.90
N HIS A 85 15.70 1.22 -12.12
CA HIS A 85 16.95 0.54 -12.45
C HIS A 85 18.08 0.73 -11.42
N LEU A 86 17.75 1.10 -10.17
CA LEU A 86 18.71 1.25 -9.07
C LEU A 86 19.20 -0.11 -8.56
N ILE A 87 18.36 -1.13 -8.70
CA ILE A 87 18.66 -2.53 -8.34
C ILE A 87 18.25 -3.45 -9.51
N HIS A 88 19.07 -4.47 -9.75
CA HIS A 88 18.93 -5.42 -10.87
C HIS A 88 18.22 -6.71 -10.46
#